data_AF-A0A518MM61-F1
#
_entry.id   AF-A0A518MM61-F1
#
_cell.length_a   1.000
_cell.length_b   1.000
_cell.length_c   1.000
_cell.angle_alpha   90.00
_cell.angle_beta   90.00
_cell.angle_gamma   90.00
#
_symmetry.space_group_name_H-M   'P 1'
#
loop_
_entity.id
_entity.type
_entity.pdbx_description
1 polymer ?
#
loop_
_entity_poly.entity_id
_entity_poly.type
_entity_poly.pdbx_seq_one_letter_code
_entity_poly.pdbx_strand_id
1 'polypeptide(L)'
;MTNIRPEIKTILFFIFYFVIAFIAEKTSPSGVCTPGFGFLLFLLSIPVSIIYSSILYYKYYKSENKQYLNSIYIISGIWVLLFIFLSFSNS
;
A
#
# COMPACT_ATOMS: atom_id res chain seq x y z
N MET A 1 -4.37 -24.16 -8.49
CA MET A 1 -3.94 -23.05 -7.61
C MET A 1 -2.74 -22.38 -8.26
N THR A 2 -2.93 -21.22 -8.88
CA THR A 2 -1.85 -20.50 -9.56
C THR A 2 -0.83 -20.01 -8.52
N ASN A 3 0.42 -20.48 -8.66
CA ASN A 3 1.53 -20.14 -7.78
C ASN A 3 2.03 -18.72 -8.12
N ILE A 4 1.19 -17.73 -7.89
CA ILE A 4 1.49 -16.32 -8.18
C ILE A 4 2.53 -15.87 -7.16
N ARG A 5 3.64 -15.34 -7.67
CA ARG A 5 4.75 -14.85 -6.86
C ARG A 5 4.28 -13.80 -5.84
N PRO A 6 4.81 -13.82 -4.60
CA PRO A 6 4.37 -12.92 -3.55
C PRO A 6 4.61 -11.44 -3.89
N GLU A 7 5.63 -11.16 -4.72
CA GLU A 7 5.90 -9.79 -5.21
C GLU A 7 4.73 -9.26 -6.03
N ILE A 8 4.24 -10.06 -6.99
CA ILE A 8 3.12 -9.70 -7.87
C ILE A 8 1.83 -9.54 -7.06
N LYS A 9 1.60 -10.40 -6.07
CA LYS A 9 0.43 -10.27 -5.17
C LYS A 9 0.47 -8.97 -4.38
N THR A 10 1.64 -8.59 -3.88
CA THR A 10 1.83 -7.36 -3.10
C THR A 10 1.57 -6.13 -3.96
N ILE A 11 2.16 -6.08 -5.17
CA ILE A 11 1.94 -4.99 -6.12
C ILE A 11 0.45 -4.88 -6.49
N LEU A 12 -0.18 -5.99 -6.85
CA LEU A 12 -1.61 -6.00 -7.20
C LEU A 12 -2.48 -5.52 -6.04
N PHE A 13 -2.20 -5.97 -4.82
CA PHE A 13 -2.95 -5.54 -3.63
C PHE A 13 -2.92 -4.02 -3.47
N PHE A 14 -1.73 -3.40 -3.52
CA PHE A 14 -1.62 -1.95 -3.37
C PHE A 14 -2.24 -1.20 -4.55
N ILE A 15 -2.09 -1.69 -5.79
CA ILE A 15 -2.76 -1.09 -6.96
C ILE A 15 -4.28 -1.08 -6.75
N PHE A 16 -4.88 -2.23 -6.44
CA PHE A 16 -6.32 -2.31 -6.19
C PHE A 16 -6.74 -1.43 -5.01
N TYR A 17 -5.97 -1.42 -3.93
CA TYR A 17 -6.24 -0.60 -2.75
C TYR A 17 -6.30 0.89 -3.10
N PHE A 18 -5.29 1.42 -3.80
CA PHE A 18 -5.25 2.84 -4.18
C PHE A 18 -6.29 3.21 -5.24
N VAL A 19 -6.61 2.29 -6.17
CA VAL A 19 -7.71 2.50 -7.12
C VAL A 19 -9.05 2.64 -6.39
N ILE A 20 -9.32 1.77 -5.40
CA ILE A 20 -10.54 1.86 -4.58
C ILE A 20 -10.54 3.17 -3.79
N ALA A 21 -9.41 3.56 -3.18
CA ALA A 21 -9.30 4.82 -2.46
C ALA A 21 -9.58 6.03 -3.37
N PHE A 22 -9.07 6.03 -4.60
CA PHE A 22 -9.33 7.08 -5.58
C PHE A 22 -10.81 7.14 -5.99
N ILE A 23 -11.45 5.99 -6.22
CA ILE A 23 -12.89 5.94 -6.52
C ILE A 23 -13.71 6.42 -5.33
N ALA A 24 -13.34 6.04 -4.11
CA ALA A 24 -14.01 6.48 -2.89
C ALA A 24 -13.92 7.99 -2.67
N GLU A 25 -12.79 8.60 -3.06
CA GLU A 25 -12.65 10.06 -3.03
C GLU A 25 -13.59 10.74 -4.03
N LYS A 26 -13.84 10.13 -5.19
CA LYS A 26 -14.78 10.67 -6.18
C LYS A 26 -16.25 10.56 -5.73
N THR A 27 -16.59 9.51 -4.99
CA THR A 27 -17.96 9.32 -4.49
C THR A 27 -18.26 10.13 -3.23
N SER A 28 -17.25 10.35 -2.37
CA SER A 28 -17.35 11.18 -1.18
C SER A 28 -16.09 12.02 -1.03
N PRO A 29 -16.06 13.20 -1.68
CA PRO A 29 -14.89 14.06 -1.72
C PRO A 29 -14.62 14.70 -0.36
N SER A 30 -13.35 14.92 -0.10
CA SER A 30 -12.86 15.66 1.06
C SER A 30 -13.32 17.11 1.01
N GLY A 31 -13.84 17.60 2.12
CA GLY A 31 -14.17 19.01 2.36
C GLY A 31 -13.24 19.63 3.40
N VAL A 32 -13.31 20.95 3.55
CA VAL A 32 -12.51 21.72 4.52
C VAL A 32 -12.65 21.25 5.97
N CYS A 33 -13.81 20.69 6.33
CA CYS A 33 -14.10 20.22 7.69
C CYS A 33 -14.45 18.74 7.77
N THR A 34 -14.46 18.02 6.63
CA THR A 34 -14.88 16.61 6.56
C THR A 34 -13.90 15.83 5.70
N PRO A 35 -13.07 14.95 6.30
CA PRO A 35 -12.17 14.11 5.52
C PRO A 35 -13.00 13.18 4.61
N GLY A 36 -12.66 13.12 3.34
CA GLY A 36 -13.31 12.25 2.37
C GLY A 36 -13.00 10.78 2.66
N PHE A 37 -13.82 9.87 2.14
CA PHE A 37 -13.59 8.43 2.32
C PHE A 37 -12.27 7.98 1.66
N GLY A 38 -11.88 8.59 0.55
CA GLY A 38 -10.60 8.29 -0.09
C GLY A 38 -9.42 8.73 0.76
N PHE A 39 -9.48 9.92 1.36
CA PHE A 39 -8.47 10.36 2.33
C PHE A 39 -8.35 9.44 3.55
N LEU A 40 -9.48 9.00 4.11
CA LEU A 40 -9.47 8.04 5.23
C LEU A 40 -8.83 6.71 4.84
N LEU A 41 -9.16 6.17 3.66
CA LEU A 41 -8.53 4.96 3.13
C LEU A 41 -7.03 5.18 2.88
N PHE A 42 -6.64 6.34 2.36
CA PHE A 42 -5.22 6.67 2.20
C PHE A 42 -4.50 6.67 3.55
N LEU A 43 -5.08 7.28 4.60
CA LEU A 43 -4.50 7.27 5.94
C LEU A 43 -4.40 5.84 6.50
N LEU A 44 -5.42 5.01 6.26
CA LEU A 44 -5.46 3.61 6.67
C LEU A 44 -4.43 2.74 5.93
N SER A 45 -3.94 3.18 4.77
CA SER A 45 -2.89 2.46 4.04
C SER A 45 -1.59 2.36 4.83
N ILE A 46 -1.29 3.34 5.70
CA ILE A 46 -0.10 3.34 6.56
C ILE A 46 -0.12 2.12 7.50
N PRO A 47 -1.08 1.97 8.43
CA PRO A 47 -1.10 0.81 9.32
C PRO A 47 -1.29 -0.51 8.58
N VAL A 48 -2.05 -0.54 7.47
CA VAL A 48 -2.20 -1.74 6.64
C VAL A 48 -0.85 -2.20 6.08
N SER A 49 -0.04 -1.27 5.58
CA SER A 49 1.28 -1.59 5.02
C SER A 49 2.26 -2.11 6.07
N ILE A 50 2.21 -1.57 7.30
CA ILE A 50 3.02 -2.04 8.43
C ILE A 50 2.64 -3.46 8.80
N ILE A 51 1.34 -3.72 9.02
CA ILE A 51 0.83 -5.05 9.38
C ILE A 51 1.19 -6.07 8.29
N TYR A 52 0.98 -5.71 7.03
CA TYR A 52 1.29 -6.60 5.91
C TYR A 52 2.79 -6.91 5.81
N SER A 53 3.64 -5.89 6.00
CA SER A 53 5.09 -6.06 6.05
C SER A 53 5.52 -6.99 7.21
N SER A 54 4.92 -6.84 8.40
CA SER A 54 5.18 -7.74 9.53
C SER A 54 4.79 -9.19 9.23
N ILE A 55 3.66 -9.42 8.57
CA ILE A 55 3.22 -10.76 8.14
C ILE A 55 4.22 -11.36 7.12
N LEU A 56 4.69 -10.56 6.16
CA LEU A 56 5.69 -11.00 5.19
C LEU A 56 7.02 -11.32 5.86
N TYR A 57 7.44 -10.52 6.84
CA TYR A 57 8.66 -10.74 7.61
C TYR A 57 8.58 -12.04 8.41
N TYR A 58 7.45 -12.31 9.07
CA TYR A 58 7.23 -13.58 9.75
C TYR A 58 7.29 -14.79 8.79
N LYS A 59 6.68 -14.66 7.60
CA LYS A 59 6.76 -15.70 6.55
C LYS A 59 8.19 -15.89 6.04
N TYR A 60 8.94 -14.81 5.88
CA TYR A 60 10.35 -14.87 5.52
C TYR A 60 11.15 -15.66 6.55
N TYR A 61 11.00 -15.36 7.84
CA TYR A 61 11.68 -16.08 8.92
C TYR A 61 11.33 -17.57 8.93
N LYS A 62 10.07 -17.92 8.65
CA LYS A 62 9.62 -19.31 8.66
C LYS A 62 10.06 -20.12 7.44
N SER A 63 10.16 -19.50 6.26
CA SER A 63 10.38 -20.22 5.00
C SER A 63 11.73 -19.94 4.33
N GLU A 64 12.51 -19.01 4.87
CA GLU A 64 13.77 -18.47 4.31
C GLU A 64 13.67 -18.00 2.83
N ASN A 65 12.46 -17.76 2.33
CA ASN A 65 12.25 -17.43 0.93
C ASN A 65 12.47 -15.93 0.69
N LYS A 66 13.56 -15.61 0.00
CA LYS A 66 13.96 -14.24 -0.37
C LYS A 66 12.88 -13.42 -1.08
N GLN A 67 11.91 -14.06 -1.74
CA GLN A 67 10.79 -13.37 -2.40
C GLN A 67 9.90 -12.56 -1.43
N TYR A 68 9.80 -12.99 -0.17
CA TYR A 68 9.08 -12.23 0.85
C TYR A 68 9.83 -10.95 1.25
N LEU A 69 11.15 -11.01 1.30
CA LEU A 69 12.02 -9.86 1.57
C LEU A 69 11.94 -8.85 0.41
N ASN A 70 11.97 -9.34 -0.84
CA ASN A 70 11.73 -8.51 -2.02
C ASN A 70 10.37 -7.79 -1.96
N SER A 71 9.33 -8.48 -1.50
CA SER A 71 8.00 -7.89 -1.35
C SER A 71 7.99 -6.75 -0.33
N ILE A 72 8.73 -6.87 0.77
CA ILE A 72 8.89 -5.79 1.76
C ILE A 72 9.61 -4.58 1.14
N TYR A 73 10.67 -4.80 0.36
CA TYR A 73 11.36 -3.71 -0.35
C TYR A 73 10.48 -3.02 -1.40
N ILE A 74 9.58 -3.77 -2.05
CA ILE A 74 8.60 -3.17 -2.95
C ILE A 74 7.64 -2.25 -2.17
N ILE A 75 7.16 -2.68 -1.00
CA ILE A 75 6.28 -1.85 -0.16
C ILE A 75 6.98 -0.55 0.26
N SER A 76 8.23 -0.64 0.72
CA SER A 76 8.98 0.57 1.08
C SER A 76 9.24 1.47 -0.13
N GLY A 77 9.56 0.89 -1.30
CA GLY A 77 9.71 1.65 -2.54
C GLY A 77 8.44 2.39 -2.96
N ILE A 78 7.27 1.76 -2.84
CA ILE A 78 5.97 2.40 -3.10
C ILE A 78 5.76 3.61 -2.19
N TRP A 79 6.05 3.47 -0.89
CA TRP A 79 5.93 4.58 0.06
C TRP A 79 6.89 5.73 -0.22
N VAL A 80 8.14 5.43 -0.58
CA VAL A 80 9.13 6.45 -0.95
C VAL A 80 8.66 7.22 -2.19
N LEU A 81 8.20 6.50 -3.23
CA LEU A 81 7.65 7.13 -4.44
C LEU A 81 6.42 8.00 -4.13
N LEU A 82 5.51 7.52 -3.29
CA LEU A 82 4.34 8.28 -2.83
C LEU A 82 4.75 9.56 -2.08
N PHE A 83 5.74 9.46 -1.17
CA PHE A 83 6.22 10.60 -0.40
C PHE A 83 6.85 11.66 -1.30
N ILE A 84 7.67 11.23 -2.27
CA ILE A 84 8.26 12.11 -3.28
C ILE A 84 7.15 12.80 -4.10
N PHE A 85 6.16 12.04 -4.56
CA PHE A 85 5.05 12.58 -5.33
C PHE A 85 4.25 13.64 -4.56
N LEU A 86 3.93 13.36 -3.29
CA LEU A 86 3.25 14.31 -2.41
C LEU A 86 4.10 15.56 -2.13
N SER A 87 5.41 15.39 -1.96
CA SER A 87 6.33 16.51 -1.76
C SER A 87 6.39 17.44 -2.96
N PHE A 88 6.33 16.91 -4.19
CA PHE A 88 6.28 17.71 -5.40
C PHE A 88 4.90 18.36 -5.63
N SER A 89 3.82 17.67 -5.25
CA SER A 89 2.46 18.21 -5.40
C SER A 89 2.15 19.38 -4.45
N ASN A 90 2.84 19.47 -3.31
CA ASN A 90 2.67 20.52 -2.31
C ASN A 90 3.68 21.68 -2.45
N SER A 91 4.55 21.64 -3.46
CA SER A 91 5.50 22.72 -3.80
C SER A 91 4.97 23.60 -4.91
#